data_AF-A0A250E663-F1
#
_entry.id   AF-A0A250E663-F1
#
_cell.length_a   1.000
_cell.length_b   1.000
_cell.length_c   1.000
_cell.angle_alpha   90.00
_cell.angle_beta   90.00
_cell.angle_gamma   90.00
#
_symmetry.space_group_name_H-M   'P 1'
#
loop_
_entity.id
_entity.type
_entity.pdbx_description
1 polymer ?
#
loop_
_entity_poly.entity_id
_entity_poly.type
_entity_poly.pdbx_seq_one_letter_code
_entity_poly.pdbx_strand_id
1 'polypeptide(L)'
;MFDNQGYISETLFSTLHISIYSAMVFVALLSSISIDMNNKLLPNKLSNPFIIFFSILFIGIVGFREYNVGTDTEVYYNQWLSSAPPVESSEIIFDTLMSTLKKASLSFTSFLLLVAFLFYFFMARSLSKLSHSQKANAFLVVFCLFSLFFTSTMSINIMRQGLSLSFLLYSYSLWATNSKSKFILYFAICLSILTHTTSIIPLIIFIFINIFCKKTSLKYFNILYLIGIILAAANIGLLNIAPFIADILGESSKRIGYLQGSNELYSVGFKPQFVAFNTVFLILSLYSNRFRLSVQNNYKEKYEILLKYFITSSILFFMTFQIPYSDRWGLFSWITIPLLMIPFFSDIKNKKQYRSIIVLFFASIYIFFQITSS
;
A
#
# COMPACT_ATOMS: atom_id res chain seq x y z
N MET A 1 29.96 -8.48 -6.13
CA MET A 1 29.97 -8.24 -4.67
C MET A 1 28.69 -8.85 -4.11
N PHE A 2 28.61 -10.17 -4.25
CA PHE A 2 27.60 -11.04 -3.66
C PHE A 2 28.36 -11.85 -2.61
N ASP A 3 27.71 -12.31 -1.55
CA ASP A 3 28.31 -13.39 -0.76
C ASP A 3 28.53 -14.62 -1.65
N ASN A 4 29.34 -15.60 -1.22
CA ASN A 4 29.76 -16.76 -2.03
C ASN A 4 28.59 -17.58 -2.68
N GLN A 5 27.34 -17.24 -2.40
CA GLN A 5 26.12 -17.83 -2.92
C GLN A 5 25.24 -16.91 -3.81
N GLY A 6 25.66 -15.67 -4.11
CA GLY A 6 24.90 -14.81 -5.04
C GLY A 6 23.78 -13.98 -4.41
N TYR A 7 23.75 -13.82 -3.07
CA TYR A 7 22.72 -13.06 -2.37
C TYR A 7 23.16 -11.63 -2.00
N ILE A 8 22.16 -10.76 -1.77
CA ILE A 8 22.31 -9.40 -1.26
C ILE A 8 22.11 -9.41 0.26
N SER A 9 23.19 -9.18 1.00
CA SER A 9 23.17 -9.06 2.47
C SER A 9 22.32 -7.88 2.95
N GLU A 10 21.91 -7.89 4.22
CA GLU A 10 21.06 -6.85 4.80
C GLU A 10 21.64 -5.42 4.67
N THR A 11 22.93 -5.26 4.94
CA THR A 11 23.63 -3.97 4.83
C THR A 11 23.70 -3.49 3.38
N LEU A 12 23.98 -4.40 2.45
CA LEU A 12 23.99 -4.11 1.01
C LEU A 12 22.58 -3.80 0.50
N PHE A 13 21.56 -4.53 0.97
CA PHE A 13 20.16 -4.30 0.63
C PHE A 13 19.73 -2.88 1.01
N SER A 14 19.99 -2.47 2.26
CA SER A 14 19.68 -1.12 2.73
C SER A 14 20.39 -0.04 1.89
N THR A 15 21.68 -0.23 1.64
CA THR A 15 22.50 0.70 0.84
C THR A 15 21.98 0.83 -0.61
N LEU A 16 21.69 -0.30 -1.26
CA LEU A 16 21.15 -0.32 -2.62
C LEU A 16 19.75 0.28 -2.67
N HIS A 17 18.89 -0.04 -1.70
CA HIS A 17 17.54 0.51 -1.62
C HIS A 17 17.56 2.04 -1.54
N ILE A 18 18.37 2.60 -0.64
CA ILE A 18 18.53 4.05 -0.51
C ILE A 18 19.11 4.65 -1.80
N SER A 19 20.14 4.03 -2.38
CA SER A 19 20.77 4.54 -3.62
C SER A 19 19.80 4.58 -4.80
N ILE A 20 19.02 3.51 -5.00
CA ILE A 20 18.00 3.43 -6.04
C ILE A 20 16.91 4.47 -5.80
N TYR A 21 16.46 4.60 -4.54
CA TYR A 21 15.46 5.61 -4.18
C TYR A 21 15.96 7.04 -4.40
N SER A 22 17.19 7.37 -4.01
CA SER A 22 17.81 8.68 -4.25
C SER A 22 17.90 9.01 -5.73
N ALA A 23 18.27 8.04 -6.57
CA ALA A 23 18.23 8.21 -8.03
C ALA A 23 16.79 8.48 -8.53
N MET A 24 15.79 7.78 -7.97
CA MET A 24 14.38 8.01 -8.28
C MET A 24 13.90 9.41 -7.89
N VAL A 25 14.30 9.91 -6.71
CA VAL A 25 14.02 11.28 -6.24
C VAL A 25 14.59 12.30 -7.22
N PHE A 26 15.85 12.11 -7.64
CA PHE A 26 16.49 13.01 -8.59
C PHE A 26 15.72 13.09 -9.91
N VAL A 27 15.35 11.94 -10.50
CA VAL A 27 14.55 11.90 -11.72
C VAL A 27 13.15 12.50 -11.51
N ALA A 28 12.52 12.29 -10.36
CA ALA A 28 11.21 12.86 -10.01
C ALA A 28 11.26 14.39 -9.85
N LEU A 29 12.33 14.91 -9.24
CA LEU A 29 12.56 16.35 -9.12
C LEU A 29 12.78 16.99 -10.49
N LEU A 30 13.68 16.44 -11.32
CA LEU A 30 13.89 16.94 -12.68
C LEU A 30 12.61 16.89 -13.51
N SER A 31 11.87 15.79 -13.43
CA SER A 31 10.58 15.64 -14.14
C SER A 31 9.56 16.68 -13.66
N SER A 32 9.41 16.88 -12.35
CA SER A 32 8.44 17.82 -11.79
C SER A 32 8.81 19.28 -12.05
N ILE A 33 10.10 19.66 -11.94
CA ILE A 33 10.60 21.00 -12.28
C ILE A 33 10.38 21.29 -13.76
N SER A 34 10.71 20.35 -14.66
CA SER A 34 10.49 20.52 -16.10
C SER A 34 9.01 20.75 -16.42
N ILE A 35 8.11 20.01 -15.77
CA ILE A 35 6.66 20.19 -15.93
C ILE A 35 6.21 21.55 -15.37
N ASP A 36 6.69 21.95 -14.19
CA ASP A 36 6.31 23.20 -13.53
C ASP A 36 6.82 24.43 -14.31
N MET A 37 8.02 24.37 -14.91
CA MET A 37 8.59 25.45 -15.74
C MET A 37 7.87 25.57 -17.09
N ASN A 38 7.61 24.44 -17.75
CA ASN A 38 7.04 24.43 -19.10
C ASN A 38 5.51 24.46 -19.12
N ASN A 39 4.85 24.29 -17.95
CA ASN A 39 3.40 24.13 -17.80
C ASN A 39 2.79 23.07 -18.74
N LYS A 40 3.57 22.05 -19.10
CA LYS A 40 3.16 20.94 -19.97
C LYS A 40 3.52 19.63 -19.30
N LEU A 41 2.56 18.72 -19.15
CA LEU A 41 2.86 17.39 -18.68
C LEU A 41 3.80 16.67 -19.65
N LEU A 42 4.79 15.99 -19.08
CA LEU A 42 5.55 14.99 -19.82
C LEU A 42 4.58 13.90 -20.29
N PRO A 43 4.54 13.59 -21.60
CA PRO A 43 3.75 12.49 -22.11
C PRO A 43 4.07 11.20 -21.37
N ASN A 44 3.05 10.41 -21.02
CA ASN A 44 3.29 9.17 -20.29
C ASN A 44 4.18 8.16 -21.07
N LYS A 45 4.27 8.29 -22.40
CA LYS A 45 5.23 7.52 -23.21
C LYS A 45 6.69 7.76 -22.79
N LEU A 46 7.02 8.96 -22.31
CA LEU A 46 8.34 9.31 -21.79
C LEU A 46 8.49 8.96 -20.30
N SER A 47 7.40 8.94 -19.52
CA SER A 47 7.46 8.60 -18.10
C SER A 47 7.47 7.10 -17.82
N ASN A 48 6.82 6.29 -18.66
CA ASN A 48 6.69 4.84 -18.46
C ASN A 48 8.03 4.09 -18.43
N PRO A 49 9.05 4.42 -19.25
CA PRO A 49 10.37 3.81 -19.13
C PRO A 49 10.98 3.95 -17.74
N PHE A 50 10.83 5.10 -17.08
CA PHE A 50 11.33 5.28 -15.71
C PHE A 50 10.59 4.38 -14.71
N ILE A 51 9.27 4.24 -14.84
CA ILE A 51 8.48 3.32 -13.99
C ILE A 51 9.01 1.89 -14.13
N ILE A 52 9.21 1.43 -15.37
CA ILE A 52 9.71 0.08 -15.67
C ILE A 52 11.12 -0.09 -15.11
N PHE A 53 12.02 0.87 -15.39
CA PHE A 53 13.41 0.84 -14.92
C PHE A 53 13.50 0.73 -13.40
N PHE A 54 12.87 1.64 -12.66
CA PHE A 54 12.91 1.60 -11.20
C PHE A 54 12.20 0.36 -10.63
N SER A 55 11.07 -0.07 -11.22
CA SER A 55 10.40 -1.30 -10.78
C SER A 55 11.30 -2.52 -10.95
N ILE A 56 12.04 -2.64 -12.06
CA ILE A 56 13.00 -3.74 -12.27
C ILE A 56 14.11 -3.71 -11.23
N LEU A 57 14.67 -2.53 -10.92
CA LEU A 57 15.68 -2.40 -9.88
C LEU A 57 15.16 -2.84 -8.51
N PHE A 58 13.94 -2.41 -8.14
CA PHE A 58 13.30 -2.83 -6.88
C PHE A 58 12.96 -4.33 -6.85
N ILE A 59 12.49 -4.90 -7.96
CA ILE A 59 12.27 -6.35 -8.10
C ILE A 59 13.59 -7.09 -7.90
N GLY A 60 14.69 -6.60 -8.49
CA GLY A 60 16.02 -7.18 -8.35
C GLY A 60 16.49 -7.19 -6.89
N ILE A 61 16.51 -6.04 -6.22
CA ILE A 61 17.00 -5.98 -4.84
C ILE A 61 16.13 -6.79 -3.87
N VAL A 62 14.81 -6.80 -4.05
CA VAL A 62 13.90 -7.59 -3.21
C VAL A 62 14.04 -9.08 -3.54
N GLY A 63 14.16 -9.46 -4.81
CA GLY A 63 14.22 -10.87 -5.21
C GLY A 63 15.53 -11.57 -4.89
N PHE A 64 16.66 -10.85 -4.93
CA PHE A 64 18.01 -11.40 -4.67
C PHE A 64 18.49 -11.22 -3.21
N ARG A 65 17.63 -10.74 -2.31
CA ARG A 65 17.97 -10.56 -0.89
C ARG A 65 18.21 -11.89 -0.17
N GLU A 66 19.01 -11.84 0.90
CA GLU A 66 19.18 -12.95 1.85
C GLU A 66 17.92 -13.21 2.68
N TYR A 67 17.82 -14.41 3.26
CA TYR A 67 16.66 -14.83 4.05
C TYR A 67 16.50 -14.06 5.37
N ASN A 68 17.57 -13.46 5.89
CA ASN A 68 17.57 -12.58 7.07
C ASN A 68 17.05 -11.16 6.76
N VAL A 69 16.87 -10.80 5.50
CA VAL A 69 16.33 -9.48 5.11
C VAL A 69 14.81 -9.49 5.29
N GLY A 70 14.38 -9.07 6.47
CA GLY A 70 13.00 -9.01 6.91
C GLY A 70 12.55 -10.26 7.66
N THR A 71 11.91 -10.06 8.81
CA THR A 71 11.55 -11.12 9.77
C THR A 71 10.71 -12.24 9.17
N ASP A 72 9.75 -11.89 8.31
CA ASP A 72 8.87 -12.88 7.68
C ASP A 72 9.60 -13.68 6.57
N THR A 73 10.65 -13.12 5.94
CA THR A 73 11.42 -13.81 4.88
C THR A 73 12.05 -15.09 5.42
N GLU A 74 12.60 -15.04 6.63
CA GLU A 74 13.19 -16.17 7.31
C GLU A 74 12.15 -17.28 7.56
N VAL A 75 10.95 -16.88 8.00
CA VAL A 75 9.83 -17.83 8.19
C VAL A 75 9.48 -18.53 6.87
N TYR A 76 9.39 -17.81 5.76
CA TYR A 76 9.10 -18.41 4.46
C TYR A 76 10.25 -19.28 3.96
N TYR A 77 11.50 -18.94 4.26
CA TYR A 77 12.65 -19.77 3.92
C TYR A 77 12.63 -21.10 4.69
N ASN A 78 12.31 -21.06 5.99
CA ASN A 78 12.13 -22.27 6.79
C ASN A 78 10.99 -23.14 6.28
N GLN A 79 9.87 -22.52 5.86
CA GLN A 79 8.77 -23.23 5.19
C GLN A 79 9.22 -23.83 3.86
N TRP A 80 10.03 -23.11 3.08
CA TRP A 80 10.59 -23.58 1.81
C TRP A 80 11.44 -24.84 1.99
N LEU A 81 12.27 -24.88 3.03
CA LEU A 81 13.11 -26.04 3.35
C LEU A 81 12.29 -27.21 3.90
N SER A 82 11.23 -26.94 4.65
CA SER A 82 10.40 -27.98 5.25
C SER A 82 9.69 -28.85 4.19
N SER A 83 9.62 -30.16 4.46
CA SER A 83 8.88 -31.13 3.63
C SER A 83 7.42 -31.29 4.05
N ALA A 84 7.03 -30.69 5.18
CA ALA A 84 5.69 -30.76 5.70
C ALA A 84 4.76 -29.78 4.96
N PRO A 85 3.53 -30.19 4.59
CA PRO A 85 2.55 -29.24 4.09
C PRO A 85 2.26 -28.18 5.17
N PRO A 86 2.00 -26.91 4.79
CA PRO A 86 1.63 -25.87 5.73
C PRO A 86 0.40 -26.33 6.52
N VAL A 87 0.52 -26.34 7.85
CA VAL A 87 -0.43 -26.99 8.76
C VAL A 87 -1.83 -26.35 8.71
N GLU A 88 -1.96 -25.09 8.26
CA GLU A 88 -3.24 -24.38 8.09
C GLU A 88 -3.16 -23.37 6.93
N SER A 89 -3.54 -23.77 5.70
CA SER A 89 -3.39 -22.97 4.47
C SER A 89 -4.53 -21.97 4.25
N SER A 90 -4.55 -20.89 5.04
CA SER A 90 -5.48 -19.77 4.77
C SER A 90 -5.12 -18.95 3.51
N GLU A 91 -4.03 -19.29 2.80
CA GLU A 91 -3.38 -18.47 1.77
C GLU A 91 -3.00 -19.30 0.54
N ILE A 92 -4.04 -19.86 -0.08
CA ILE A 92 -3.98 -20.84 -1.17
C ILE A 92 -3.02 -20.43 -2.28
N ILE A 93 -3.06 -19.17 -2.75
CA ILE A 93 -2.22 -18.75 -3.88
C ILE A 93 -0.74 -18.72 -3.50
N PHE A 94 -0.41 -18.20 -2.32
CA PHE A 94 0.97 -18.07 -1.89
C PHE A 94 1.61 -19.45 -1.70
N ASP A 95 0.89 -20.36 -1.04
CA ASP A 95 1.31 -21.75 -0.85
C ASP A 95 1.43 -22.50 -2.18
N THR A 96 0.47 -22.28 -3.10
CA THR A 96 0.50 -22.91 -4.43
C THR A 96 1.68 -22.42 -5.25
N LEU A 97 2.00 -21.12 -5.22
CA LEU A 97 3.17 -20.56 -5.89
C LEU A 97 4.46 -21.20 -5.34
N MET A 98 4.60 -21.24 -4.02
CA MET A 98 5.75 -21.84 -3.36
C MET A 98 5.91 -23.32 -3.73
N SER A 99 4.84 -24.12 -3.60
CA SER A 99 4.83 -25.55 -3.93
C SER A 99 5.13 -25.82 -5.40
N THR A 100 4.57 -25.02 -6.31
CA THR A 100 4.76 -25.19 -7.77
C THR A 100 6.21 -24.92 -8.17
N LEU A 101 6.81 -23.85 -7.66
CA LEU A 101 8.22 -23.54 -7.95
C LEU A 101 9.16 -24.59 -7.34
N LYS A 102 8.87 -25.07 -6.13
CA LYS A 102 9.62 -26.17 -5.49
C LYS A 102 9.53 -27.46 -6.32
N LYS A 103 8.35 -27.83 -6.80
CA LYS A 103 8.14 -28.99 -7.70
C LYS A 103 8.88 -28.83 -9.04
N ALA A 104 9.00 -27.60 -9.54
CA ALA A 104 9.77 -27.28 -10.73
C ALA A 104 11.30 -27.23 -10.49
N SER A 105 11.78 -27.59 -9.29
CA SER A 105 13.19 -27.53 -8.89
C SER A 105 13.82 -26.13 -9.02
N LEU A 106 13.01 -25.07 -8.91
CA LEU A 106 13.48 -23.70 -8.88
C LEU A 106 13.94 -23.31 -7.46
N SER A 107 14.75 -22.26 -7.33
CA SER A 107 15.30 -21.83 -6.04
C SER A 107 14.32 -20.95 -5.26
N PHE A 108 14.57 -20.77 -3.96
CA PHE A 108 13.84 -19.80 -3.13
C PHE A 108 13.98 -18.37 -3.68
N THR A 109 15.13 -18.02 -4.26
CA THR A 109 15.34 -16.75 -4.96
C THR A 109 14.37 -16.57 -6.13
N SER A 110 14.10 -17.63 -6.91
CA SER A 110 13.09 -17.58 -7.98
C SER A 110 11.69 -17.30 -7.43
N PHE A 111 11.36 -17.85 -6.25
CA PHE A 111 10.12 -17.54 -5.55
C PHE A 111 10.04 -16.07 -5.12
N LEU A 112 11.08 -15.54 -4.47
CA LEU A 112 11.12 -14.13 -4.07
C LEU A 112 11.05 -13.18 -5.27
N LEU A 113 11.76 -13.49 -6.37
CA LEU A 113 11.69 -12.72 -7.62
C LEU A 113 10.28 -12.71 -8.21
N LEU A 114 9.58 -13.84 -8.21
CA LEU A 114 8.21 -13.91 -8.71
C LEU A 114 7.24 -13.10 -7.85
N VAL A 115 7.32 -13.22 -6.52
CA VAL A 115 6.48 -12.45 -5.59
C VAL A 115 6.74 -10.95 -5.72
N ALA A 116 8.01 -10.54 -5.78
CA ALA A 116 8.40 -9.15 -5.99
C ALA A 116 7.92 -8.62 -7.34
N PHE A 117 8.09 -9.41 -8.41
CA PHE A 117 7.59 -9.07 -9.74
C PHE A 117 6.08 -8.83 -9.72
N LEU A 118 5.29 -9.77 -9.18
CA LEU A 118 3.84 -9.63 -9.11
C LEU A 118 3.45 -8.37 -8.29
N PHE A 119 4.05 -8.18 -7.12
CA PHE A 119 3.78 -7.01 -6.27
C PHE A 119 4.04 -5.69 -7.02
N TYR A 120 5.26 -5.47 -7.50
CA TYR A 120 5.61 -4.21 -8.17
C TYR A 120 4.89 -4.03 -9.50
N PHE A 121 4.67 -5.10 -10.26
CA PHE A 121 3.92 -5.05 -11.52
C PHE A 121 2.48 -4.57 -11.30
N PHE A 122 1.73 -5.20 -10.38
CA PHE A 122 0.33 -4.84 -10.16
C PHE A 122 0.18 -3.46 -9.51
N MET A 123 1.10 -3.07 -8.61
CA MET A 123 1.16 -1.72 -8.06
C MET A 123 1.41 -0.67 -9.16
N ALA A 124 2.51 -0.82 -9.92
CA ALA A 124 2.86 0.13 -10.97
C ALA A 124 1.80 0.21 -12.06
N ARG A 125 1.22 -0.94 -12.45
CA ARG A 125 0.15 -1.02 -13.45
C ARG A 125 -1.12 -0.33 -12.99
N SER A 126 -1.52 -0.52 -11.73
CA SER A 126 -2.70 0.12 -11.14
C SER A 126 -2.56 1.64 -11.14
N LEU A 127 -1.45 2.14 -10.57
CA LEU A 127 -1.17 3.57 -10.48
C LEU A 127 -1.04 4.21 -11.87
N SER A 128 -0.34 3.55 -12.79
CA SER A 128 -0.23 4.02 -14.17
C SER A 128 -1.59 4.11 -14.83
N LYS A 129 -2.42 3.06 -14.75
CA LYS A 129 -3.74 3.04 -15.40
C LYS A 129 -4.64 4.18 -14.93
N LEU A 130 -4.69 4.46 -13.63
CA LEU A 130 -5.45 5.58 -13.09
C LEU A 130 -4.85 6.94 -13.44
N SER A 131 -3.52 7.06 -13.40
CA SER A 131 -2.84 8.30 -13.78
C SER A 131 -3.14 8.67 -15.24
N HIS A 132 -3.12 7.69 -16.15
CA HIS A 132 -3.46 7.91 -17.56
C HIS A 132 -4.92 8.37 -17.73
N SER A 133 -5.87 7.75 -17.02
CA SER A 133 -7.29 8.16 -17.13
C SER A 133 -7.53 9.57 -16.64
N GLN A 134 -6.72 10.05 -15.69
CA GLN A 134 -6.82 11.39 -15.11
C GLN A 134 -5.85 12.41 -15.72
N LYS A 135 -5.16 12.05 -16.82
CA LYS A 135 -4.13 12.90 -17.43
C LYS A 135 -3.11 13.39 -16.39
N ALA A 136 -2.63 12.48 -15.56
CA ALA A 136 -1.57 12.71 -14.61
C ALA A 136 -0.27 12.02 -15.05
N ASN A 137 0.86 12.58 -14.61
CA ASN A 137 2.15 11.95 -14.82
C ASN A 137 2.25 10.67 -13.99
N ALA A 138 2.25 9.51 -14.66
CA ALA A 138 2.24 8.21 -13.99
C ALA A 138 3.49 7.96 -13.15
N PHE A 139 4.65 8.44 -13.60
CA PHE A 139 5.92 8.24 -12.87
C PHE A 139 5.91 8.96 -11.52
N LEU A 140 5.42 10.20 -11.47
CA LEU A 140 5.34 10.95 -10.21
C LEU A 140 4.35 10.32 -9.22
N VAL A 141 3.25 9.73 -9.70
CA VAL A 141 2.31 8.99 -8.84
C VAL A 141 2.93 7.70 -8.31
N VAL A 142 3.67 6.97 -9.15
CA VAL A 142 4.42 5.78 -8.71
C VAL A 142 5.53 6.17 -7.72
N PHE A 143 6.22 7.29 -7.94
CA PHE A 143 7.20 7.84 -7.00
C PHE A 143 6.61 8.08 -5.60
N CYS A 144 5.37 8.58 -5.50
CA CYS A 144 4.69 8.71 -4.21
C CYS A 144 4.59 7.38 -3.46
N LEU A 145 4.29 6.28 -4.16
CA LEU A 145 4.27 4.96 -3.53
C LEU A 145 5.63 4.59 -2.96
N PHE A 146 6.69 4.67 -3.77
CA PHE A 146 8.04 4.30 -3.34
C PHE A 146 8.59 5.17 -2.21
N SER A 147 8.06 6.38 -2.04
CA SER A 147 8.44 7.30 -0.96
C SER A 147 7.78 7.00 0.39
N LEU A 148 6.77 6.13 0.43
CA LEU A 148 6.06 5.79 1.66
C LEU A 148 6.74 4.59 2.34
N PHE A 149 7.00 4.71 3.64
CA PHE A 149 7.74 3.71 4.43
C PHE A 149 7.18 2.28 4.30
N PHE A 150 5.85 2.15 4.19
CA PHE A 150 5.18 0.86 4.13
C PHE A 150 5.46 0.09 2.83
N THR A 151 5.94 0.74 1.76
CA THR A 151 6.20 0.07 0.48
C THR A 151 7.34 -0.96 0.58
N SER A 152 8.41 -0.63 1.31
CA SER A 152 9.49 -1.58 1.58
C SER A 152 9.01 -2.71 2.50
N THR A 153 8.30 -2.37 3.58
CA THR A 153 7.74 -3.37 4.50
C THR A 153 6.82 -4.38 3.80
N MET A 154 5.97 -3.92 2.88
CA MET A 154 5.10 -4.78 2.07
C MET A 154 5.85 -5.70 1.09
N SER A 155 7.08 -5.37 0.71
CA SER A 155 7.88 -6.19 -0.20
C SER A 155 8.83 -7.16 0.51
N ILE A 156 9.19 -6.92 1.78
CA ILE A 156 10.12 -7.79 2.54
C ILE A 156 9.49 -8.50 3.74
N ASN A 157 8.65 -7.83 4.54
CA ASN A 157 8.08 -8.40 5.76
C ASN A 157 6.69 -8.98 5.46
N ILE A 158 5.70 -8.11 5.28
CA ILE A 158 4.29 -8.52 5.13
C ILE A 158 3.93 -8.86 3.68
N MET A 159 4.78 -9.63 3.00
CA MET A 159 4.71 -9.91 1.56
C MET A 159 3.36 -10.46 1.09
N ARG A 160 2.74 -11.36 1.87
CA ARG A 160 1.43 -11.95 1.55
C ARG A 160 0.33 -10.87 1.49
N GLN A 161 0.30 -10.00 2.49
CA GLN A 161 -0.62 -8.87 2.54
C GLN A 161 -0.29 -7.83 1.46
N GLY A 162 0.99 -7.51 1.24
CA GLY A 162 1.45 -6.59 0.20
C GLY A 162 1.02 -7.03 -1.20
N LEU A 163 1.26 -8.30 -1.55
CA LEU A 163 0.84 -8.89 -2.82
C LEU A 163 -0.68 -8.88 -2.96
N SER A 164 -1.41 -9.31 -1.93
CA SER A 164 -2.88 -9.28 -1.93
C SER A 164 -3.44 -7.88 -2.14
N LEU A 165 -2.91 -6.86 -1.45
CA LEU A 165 -3.31 -5.47 -1.61
C LEU A 165 -2.94 -4.91 -2.99
N SER A 166 -1.86 -5.37 -3.62
CA SER A 166 -1.53 -4.97 -5.00
C SER A 166 -2.58 -5.45 -6.01
N PHE A 167 -3.10 -6.68 -5.86
CA PHE A 167 -4.20 -7.18 -6.67
C PHE A 167 -5.49 -6.40 -6.41
N LEU A 168 -5.79 -6.09 -5.14
CA LEU A 168 -6.96 -5.30 -4.77
C LEU A 168 -6.87 -3.88 -5.36
N LEU A 169 -5.72 -3.24 -5.26
CA LEU A 169 -5.48 -1.91 -5.85
C LEU A 169 -5.63 -1.95 -7.37
N TYR A 170 -5.16 -3.02 -8.03
CA TYR A 170 -5.38 -3.20 -9.47
C TYR A 170 -6.87 -3.37 -9.79
N SER A 171 -7.62 -4.15 -9.02
CA SER A 171 -9.07 -4.29 -9.18
C SER A 171 -9.79 -2.94 -9.05
N TYR A 172 -9.40 -2.11 -8.07
CA TYR A 172 -9.90 -0.75 -7.92
C TYR A 172 -9.61 0.11 -9.16
N SER A 173 -8.39 0.01 -9.74
CA SER A 173 -8.06 0.74 -10.98
C SER A 173 -8.95 0.36 -12.16
N LEU A 174 -9.33 -0.92 -12.27
CA LEU A 174 -10.22 -1.41 -13.32
C LEU A 174 -11.64 -0.86 -13.13
N TRP A 175 -12.14 -0.88 -11.90
CA TRP A 175 -13.43 -0.29 -11.53
C TRP A 175 -13.46 1.22 -11.78
N ALA A 176 -12.46 1.94 -11.27
CA ALA A 176 -12.40 3.40 -11.33
C ALA A 176 -12.19 3.93 -12.76
N THR A 177 -11.64 3.13 -13.68
CA THR A 177 -11.53 3.49 -15.11
C THR A 177 -12.66 2.96 -15.98
N ASN A 178 -13.72 2.35 -15.40
CA ASN A 178 -14.82 1.71 -16.15
C ASN A 178 -14.30 0.71 -17.20
N SER A 179 -13.31 -0.12 -16.82
CA SER A 179 -12.74 -1.12 -17.70
C SER A 179 -13.81 -2.07 -18.25
N LYS A 180 -13.81 -2.34 -19.56
CA LYS A 180 -14.83 -3.16 -20.23
C LYS A 180 -14.86 -4.61 -19.73
N SER A 181 -13.71 -5.16 -19.33
CA SER A 181 -13.62 -6.54 -18.86
C SER A 181 -13.93 -6.64 -17.36
N LYS A 182 -15.20 -6.92 -17.04
CA LYS A 182 -15.63 -7.26 -15.68
C LYS A 182 -14.97 -8.54 -15.16
N PHE A 183 -14.66 -9.49 -16.05
CA PHE A 183 -13.96 -10.73 -15.70
C PHE A 183 -12.61 -10.46 -15.04
N ILE A 184 -11.77 -9.61 -15.64
CA ILE A 184 -10.44 -9.30 -15.07
C ILE A 184 -10.57 -8.60 -13.71
N LEU A 185 -11.60 -7.76 -13.52
CA LEU A 185 -11.88 -7.12 -12.24
C LEU A 185 -12.19 -8.16 -11.16
N TYR A 186 -13.14 -9.07 -11.40
CA TYR A 186 -13.51 -10.09 -10.42
C TYR A 186 -12.38 -11.10 -10.19
N PHE A 187 -11.63 -11.43 -11.23
CA PHE A 187 -10.44 -12.27 -11.13
C PHE A 187 -9.38 -11.64 -10.21
N ALA A 188 -9.09 -10.34 -10.37
CA ALA A 188 -8.16 -9.64 -9.48
C ALA A 188 -8.63 -9.59 -8.02
N ILE A 189 -9.94 -9.42 -7.78
CA ILE A 189 -10.52 -9.52 -6.42
C ILE A 189 -10.32 -10.93 -5.85
N CYS A 190 -10.62 -11.96 -6.64
CA CYS A 190 -10.44 -13.35 -6.24
C CYS A 190 -8.97 -13.64 -5.90
N LEU A 191 -8.02 -13.21 -6.75
CA LEU A 191 -6.59 -13.33 -6.48
C LEU A 191 -6.19 -12.63 -5.18
N SER A 192 -6.72 -11.44 -4.91
CA SER A 192 -6.45 -10.73 -3.66
C SER A 192 -6.85 -11.54 -2.42
N ILE A 193 -8.09 -12.04 -2.38
CA ILE A 193 -8.63 -12.81 -1.25
C ILE A 193 -7.89 -14.13 -1.06
N LEU A 194 -7.68 -14.88 -2.14
CA LEU A 194 -7.01 -16.18 -2.09
C LEU A 194 -5.50 -16.09 -1.80
N THR A 195 -4.89 -14.90 -2.02
CA THR A 195 -3.50 -14.64 -1.61
C THR A 195 -3.40 -14.36 -0.12
N HIS A 196 -4.31 -13.54 0.42
CA HIS A 196 -4.34 -13.22 1.83
C HIS A 196 -5.74 -12.76 2.26
N THR A 197 -6.37 -13.54 3.14
CA THR A 197 -7.80 -13.40 3.51
C THR A 197 -8.14 -12.08 4.18
N THR A 198 -7.18 -11.38 4.80
CA THR A 198 -7.45 -10.07 5.45
C THR A 198 -7.85 -8.98 4.46
N SER A 199 -7.57 -9.14 3.16
CA SER A 199 -8.06 -8.25 2.08
C SER A 199 -9.58 -8.19 1.95
N ILE A 200 -10.31 -9.14 2.55
CA ILE A 200 -11.77 -9.07 2.69
C ILE A 200 -12.19 -7.79 3.44
N ILE A 201 -11.43 -7.38 4.45
CA ILE A 201 -11.74 -6.20 5.27
C ILE A 201 -11.80 -4.92 4.42
N PRO A 202 -10.72 -4.51 3.71
CA PRO A 202 -10.78 -3.35 2.84
C PRO A 202 -11.80 -3.50 1.70
N LEU A 203 -12.02 -4.73 1.18
CA LEU A 203 -13.06 -4.96 0.18
C LEU A 203 -14.47 -4.67 0.71
N ILE A 204 -14.81 -5.15 1.92
CA ILE A 204 -16.11 -4.91 2.56
C ILE A 204 -16.31 -3.42 2.81
N ILE A 205 -15.29 -2.71 3.34
CA ILE A 205 -15.36 -1.25 3.54
C ILE A 205 -15.66 -0.55 2.22
N PHE A 206 -14.96 -0.92 1.15
CA PHE A 206 -15.18 -0.33 -0.18
C PHE A 206 -16.60 -0.59 -0.71
N ILE A 207 -17.07 -1.84 -0.64
CA ILE A 207 -18.42 -2.22 -1.08
C ILE A 207 -19.48 -1.47 -0.28
N PHE A 208 -19.35 -1.43 1.06
CA PHE A 208 -20.27 -0.73 1.95
C PHE A 208 -20.40 0.76 1.58
N ILE A 209 -19.27 1.43 1.38
CA ILE A 209 -19.25 2.85 1.01
C ILE A 209 -19.86 3.05 -0.38
N ASN A 210 -19.49 2.22 -1.35
CA ASN A 210 -19.94 2.36 -2.73
C ASN A 210 -21.45 2.10 -2.90
N ILE A 211 -22.03 1.20 -2.11
CA ILE A 211 -23.46 0.86 -2.16
C ILE A 211 -24.29 1.80 -1.27
N PHE A 212 -23.92 1.93 0.00
CA PHE A 212 -24.78 2.57 1.01
C PHE A 212 -24.40 4.02 1.30
N CYS A 213 -23.11 4.36 1.32
CA CYS A 213 -22.66 5.70 1.72
C CYS A 213 -22.22 6.60 0.56
N LYS A 214 -22.48 6.19 -0.68
CA LYS A 214 -22.04 6.91 -1.88
C LYS A 214 -22.54 8.36 -1.91
N LYS A 215 -23.81 8.57 -1.54
CA LYS A 215 -24.46 9.90 -1.51
C LYS A 215 -24.28 10.66 -0.20
N THR A 216 -23.76 10.02 0.84
CA THR A 216 -23.55 10.65 2.15
C THR A 216 -22.50 11.76 2.06
N SER A 217 -22.73 12.89 2.73
CA SER A 217 -21.78 14.02 2.72
C SER A 217 -20.45 13.65 3.38
N LEU A 218 -19.33 14.13 2.80
CA LEU A 218 -17.99 13.97 3.40
C LEU A 218 -17.87 14.58 4.81
N LYS A 219 -18.70 15.57 5.15
CA LYS A 219 -18.68 16.21 6.48
C LYS A 219 -18.88 15.19 7.60
N TYR A 220 -19.79 14.23 7.43
CA TYR A 220 -20.05 13.18 8.41
C TYR A 220 -18.83 12.27 8.62
N PHE A 221 -18.15 11.91 7.53
CA PHE A 221 -16.93 11.10 7.59
C PHE A 221 -15.80 11.86 8.32
N ASN A 222 -15.63 13.15 8.08
CA ASN A 222 -14.64 13.96 8.79
C ASN A 222 -14.93 14.05 10.29
N ILE A 223 -16.21 14.17 10.69
CA ILE A 223 -16.62 14.14 12.10
C ILE A 223 -16.30 12.77 12.70
N LEU A 224 -16.65 11.67 12.03
CA LEU A 224 -16.34 10.32 12.47
C LEU A 224 -14.82 10.09 12.59
N TYR A 225 -14.02 10.68 11.72
CA TYR A 225 -12.56 10.63 11.80
C TYR A 225 -12.04 11.26 13.09
N LEU A 226 -12.54 12.45 13.44
CA LEU A 226 -12.19 13.13 14.69
C LEU A 226 -12.66 12.33 15.92
N ILE A 227 -13.87 11.78 15.87
CA ILE A 227 -14.38 10.88 16.92
C ILE A 227 -13.45 9.66 17.07
N GLY A 228 -13.02 9.05 15.96
CA GLY A 228 -12.08 7.92 15.98
C GLY A 228 -10.75 8.27 16.65
N ILE A 229 -10.23 9.48 16.44
CA ILE A 229 -9.02 9.96 17.14
C ILE A 229 -9.29 10.09 18.65
N ILE A 230 -10.41 10.68 19.04
CA ILE A 230 -10.78 10.87 20.45
C ILE A 230 -10.93 9.51 21.15
N LEU A 231 -11.63 8.55 20.51
CA LEU A 231 -11.80 7.20 21.03
C LEU A 231 -10.45 6.49 21.19
N ALA A 232 -9.58 6.55 20.17
CA ALA A 232 -8.25 5.95 20.24
C ALA A 232 -7.38 6.59 21.33
N ALA A 233 -7.46 7.91 21.52
CA ALA A 233 -6.76 8.62 22.59
C ALA A 233 -7.26 8.25 23.99
N ALA A 234 -8.57 7.97 24.11
CA ALA A 234 -9.19 7.44 25.32
C ALA A 234 -8.93 5.93 25.54
N ASN A 235 -8.12 5.28 24.69
CA ASN A 235 -7.93 3.83 24.71
C ASN A 235 -9.27 3.07 24.61
N ILE A 236 -10.17 3.54 23.75
CA ILE A 236 -11.38 2.84 23.34
C ILE A 236 -11.15 2.34 21.91
N GLY A 237 -10.90 1.03 21.77
CA GLY A 237 -10.52 0.37 20.53
C GLY A 237 -11.35 -0.88 20.23
N LEU A 238 -10.88 -1.66 19.26
CA LEU A 238 -11.48 -2.95 18.89
C LEU A 238 -11.47 -3.95 20.05
N LEU A 239 -10.47 -3.91 20.95
CA LEU A 239 -10.41 -4.82 22.10
C LEU A 239 -11.56 -4.60 23.08
N ASN A 240 -12.06 -3.37 23.21
CA ASN A 240 -13.24 -3.07 24.03
C ASN A 240 -14.53 -3.67 23.42
N ILE A 241 -14.53 -3.98 22.12
CA ILE A 241 -15.64 -4.57 21.37
C ILE A 241 -15.37 -6.08 21.11
N ALA A 242 -14.13 -6.54 21.32
CA ALA A 242 -13.69 -7.89 21.02
C ALA A 242 -14.45 -8.99 21.77
N PRO A 243 -14.89 -8.83 23.05
CA PRO A 243 -15.71 -9.85 23.71
C PRO A 243 -16.99 -10.17 22.92
N PHE A 244 -17.68 -9.13 22.43
CA PHE A 244 -18.87 -9.29 21.59
C PHE A 244 -18.56 -9.95 20.23
N ILE A 245 -17.36 -9.71 19.67
CA ILE A 245 -16.92 -10.32 18.41
C ILE A 245 -16.48 -11.78 18.62
N ALA A 246 -15.84 -12.09 19.74
CA ALA A 246 -15.39 -13.44 20.11
C ALA A 246 -16.59 -14.37 20.36
N ASP A 247 -17.63 -13.87 21.02
CA ASP A 247 -18.89 -14.59 21.24
C ASP A 247 -19.61 -14.94 19.92
N ILE A 248 -19.44 -14.12 18.88
CA ILE A 248 -20.03 -14.34 17.54
C ILE A 248 -19.15 -15.25 16.67
N LEU A 249 -17.81 -15.19 16.81
CA LEU A 249 -16.86 -15.89 15.95
C LEU A 249 -16.39 -17.25 16.48
N GLY A 250 -16.65 -17.56 17.76
CA GLY A 250 -16.25 -18.81 18.40
C GLY A 250 -14.80 -18.78 18.92
N GLU A 251 -14.59 -19.32 20.12
CA GLU A 251 -13.34 -19.28 20.89
C GLU A 251 -12.12 -20.00 20.25
N SER A 252 -12.32 -20.74 19.15
CA SER A 252 -11.30 -21.65 18.59
C SER A 252 -10.34 -21.03 17.58
N SER A 253 -10.46 -19.73 17.25
CA SER A 253 -9.57 -19.11 16.25
C SER A 253 -8.24 -18.65 16.87
N LYS A 254 -7.10 -19.11 16.33
CA LYS A 254 -5.74 -18.60 16.65
C LYS A 254 -5.59 -17.08 16.52
N ARG A 255 -6.54 -16.40 15.87
CA ARG A 255 -6.62 -14.93 15.76
C ARG A 255 -6.88 -14.27 17.12
N ILE A 256 -7.47 -14.98 18.07
CA ILE A 256 -7.62 -14.56 19.47
C ILE A 256 -6.25 -14.44 20.16
N GLY A 257 -5.26 -15.26 19.76
CA GLY A 257 -3.89 -15.15 20.28
C GLY A 257 -3.20 -13.81 19.98
N TYR A 258 -3.57 -13.13 18.88
CA TYR A 258 -3.10 -11.76 18.58
C TYR A 258 -3.85 -10.69 19.39
N LEU A 259 -5.06 -10.99 19.87
CA LEU A 259 -5.87 -10.10 20.71
C LEU A 259 -5.54 -10.25 22.20
N GLN A 260 -5.05 -11.43 22.62
CA GLN A 260 -4.74 -11.78 24.00
C GLN A 260 -3.24 -11.85 24.31
N GLY A 261 -2.37 -11.91 23.30
CA GLY A 261 -0.92 -12.02 23.49
C GLY A 261 -0.29 -10.69 23.92
N SER A 262 0.16 -10.63 25.18
CA SER A 262 1.05 -9.58 25.68
C SER A 262 2.46 -9.78 25.11
N ASN A 263 2.66 -9.47 23.83
CA ASN A 263 4.01 -9.37 23.29
C ASN A 263 4.65 -8.09 23.83
N GLU A 264 5.43 -8.21 24.90
CA GLU A 264 6.13 -7.11 25.60
C GLU A 264 7.03 -6.25 24.68
N LEU A 265 7.39 -6.77 23.50
CA LEU A 265 8.24 -6.09 22.52
C LEU A 265 7.52 -5.00 21.69
N TYR A 266 6.19 -4.94 21.68
CA TYR A 266 5.45 -3.97 20.85
C TYR A 266 4.78 -2.90 21.68
N SER A 267 5.06 -1.63 21.35
CA SER A 267 4.33 -0.50 21.92
C SER A 267 2.88 -0.50 21.42
N VAL A 268 1.95 -0.72 22.35
CA VAL A 268 0.50 -0.65 22.16
C VAL A 268 -0.05 0.62 22.82
N GLY A 269 -1.22 1.06 22.38
CA GLY A 269 -1.86 2.30 22.83
C GLY A 269 -1.76 3.42 21.80
N PHE A 270 -2.17 4.63 22.18
CA PHE A 270 -2.32 5.76 21.26
C PHE A 270 -1.01 6.11 20.52
N LYS A 271 -1.05 6.12 19.18
CA LYS A 271 0.11 6.39 18.32
C LYS A 271 -0.05 7.72 17.57
N PRO A 272 0.28 8.88 18.19
CA PRO A 272 0.05 10.20 17.60
C PRO A 272 0.76 10.40 16.26
N GLN A 273 1.93 9.80 16.06
CA GLN A 273 2.68 9.86 14.79
C GLN A 273 1.89 9.28 13.61
N PHE A 274 1.14 8.19 13.83
CA PHE A 274 0.31 7.58 12.79
C PHE A 274 -0.98 8.35 12.55
N VAL A 275 -1.55 8.95 13.60
CA VAL A 275 -2.68 9.88 13.46
C VAL A 275 -2.26 11.10 12.63
N ALA A 276 -1.11 11.70 12.96
CA ALA A 276 -0.56 12.83 12.22
C ALA A 276 -0.30 12.48 10.76
N PHE A 277 0.34 11.32 10.50
CA PHE A 277 0.59 10.83 9.15
C PHE A 277 -0.72 10.70 8.33
N ASN A 278 -1.73 10.02 8.86
CA ASN A 278 -3.03 9.89 8.18
C ASN A 278 -3.73 11.25 8.01
N THR A 279 -3.61 12.14 8.99
CA THR A 279 -4.25 13.47 8.99
C THR A 279 -3.66 14.37 7.91
N VAL A 280 -2.35 14.35 7.71
CA VAL A 280 -1.70 15.12 6.64
C VAL A 280 -2.25 14.72 5.27
N PHE A 281 -2.35 13.40 5.00
CA PHE A 281 -2.93 12.94 3.74
C PHE A 281 -4.43 13.19 3.63
N LEU A 282 -5.19 13.17 4.74
CA LEU A 282 -6.58 13.58 4.75
C LEU A 282 -6.74 15.05 4.33
N ILE A 283 -5.94 15.95 4.91
CA ILE A 283 -5.96 17.39 4.60
C ILE A 283 -5.62 17.62 3.13
N LEU A 284 -4.53 17.03 2.63
CA LEU A 284 -4.14 17.12 1.22
C LEU A 284 -5.24 16.60 0.29
N SER A 285 -5.89 15.50 0.68
CA SER A 285 -6.96 14.87 -0.12
C SER A 285 -8.25 15.68 -0.13
N LEU A 286 -8.62 16.31 1.00
CA LEU A 286 -9.76 17.23 1.09
C LEU A 286 -9.51 18.52 0.30
N TYR A 287 -8.30 19.06 0.39
CA TYR A 287 -7.86 20.20 -0.42
C TYR A 287 -8.00 19.89 -1.92
N SER A 288 -7.50 18.73 -2.35
CA SER A 288 -7.63 18.24 -3.71
C SER A 288 -9.09 18.06 -4.14
N ASN A 289 -9.94 17.44 -3.31
CA ASN A 289 -11.36 17.27 -3.60
C ASN A 289 -12.08 18.61 -3.85
N ARG A 290 -11.81 19.59 -2.98
CA ARG A 290 -12.48 20.90 -3.01
C ARG A 290 -11.99 21.79 -4.13
N PHE A 291 -10.67 21.86 -4.34
CA PHE A 291 -10.07 22.90 -5.18
C PHE A 291 -9.48 22.42 -6.50
N ARG A 292 -9.18 21.12 -6.63
CA ARG A 292 -8.57 20.53 -7.84
C ARG A 292 -9.59 19.75 -8.67
N LEU A 293 -10.47 19.00 -8.02
CA LEU A 293 -11.44 18.13 -8.71
C LEU A 293 -12.79 18.78 -9.00
N SER A 294 -13.07 19.98 -8.49
CA SER A 294 -14.32 20.69 -8.75
C SER A 294 -14.57 20.99 -10.24
N VAL A 295 -13.55 20.84 -11.09
CA VAL A 295 -13.59 21.11 -12.54
C VAL A 295 -13.86 19.83 -13.35
N GLN A 296 -13.76 18.63 -12.78
CA GLN A 296 -13.88 17.35 -13.49
C GLN A 296 -14.99 16.46 -12.89
N ASN A 297 -16.21 16.56 -13.44
CA ASN A 297 -17.41 15.91 -12.88
C ASN A 297 -17.34 14.37 -12.81
N ASN A 298 -16.72 13.69 -13.78
CA ASN A 298 -16.79 12.22 -13.86
C ASN A 298 -15.82 11.47 -12.91
N TYR A 299 -14.72 12.09 -12.49
CA TYR A 299 -13.76 11.46 -11.57
C TYR A 299 -14.02 11.82 -10.11
N LYS A 300 -14.61 12.99 -9.86
CA LYS A 300 -14.89 13.49 -8.51
C LYS A 300 -15.67 12.49 -7.66
N GLU A 301 -16.71 11.86 -8.21
CA GLU A 301 -17.51 10.88 -7.47
C GLU A 301 -16.68 9.67 -7.01
N LYS A 302 -15.83 9.12 -7.90
CA LYS A 302 -14.96 7.98 -7.58
C LYS A 302 -13.86 8.34 -6.59
N TYR A 303 -13.36 9.57 -6.68
CA TYR A 303 -12.42 10.13 -5.73
C TYR A 303 -13.06 10.31 -4.34
N GLU A 304 -14.30 10.81 -4.27
CA GLU A 304 -15.03 10.94 -3.00
C GLU A 304 -15.29 9.58 -2.34
N ILE A 305 -15.60 8.54 -3.12
CA ILE A 305 -15.71 7.16 -2.61
C ILE A 305 -14.36 6.71 -2.03
N LEU A 306 -13.25 6.95 -2.73
CA LEU A 306 -11.92 6.59 -2.25
C LEU A 306 -11.52 7.36 -0.99
N LEU A 307 -11.88 8.64 -0.90
CA LEU A 307 -11.60 9.47 0.26
C LEU A 307 -12.42 9.03 1.48
N LYS A 308 -13.69 8.68 1.30
CA LYS A 308 -14.51 8.06 2.35
C LYS A 308 -13.89 6.73 2.80
N TYR A 309 -13.42 5.91 1.86
CA TYR A 309 -12.72 4.67 2.16
C TYR A 309 -11.47 4.92 3.00
N PHE A 310 -10.64 5.89 2.61
CA PHE A 310 -9.44 6.26 3.37
C PHE A 310 -9.77 6.68 4.79
N ILE A 311 -10.81 7.50 4.98
CA ILE A 311 -11.29 7.93 6.29
C ILE A 311 -11.76 6.73 7.13
N THR A 312 -12.63 5.88 6.59
CA THR A 312 -13.17 4.72 7.32
C THR A 312 -12.07 3.72 7.68
N SER A 313 -11.16 3.41 6.76
CA SER A 313 -10.02 2.53 7.03
C SER A 313 -9.04 3.13 8.04
N SER A 314 -8.88 4.47 8.06
CA SER A 314 -8.09 5.15 9.09
C SER A 314 -8.73 5.05 10.48
N ILE A 315 -10.06 5.23 10.57
CA ILE A 315 -10.79 5.04 11.83
C ILE A 315 -10.59 3.61 12.34
N LEU A 316 -10.77 2.61 11.47
CA LEU A 316 -10.52 1.21 11.84
C LEU A 316 -9.10 1.01 12.36
N PHE A 317 -8.10 1.58 11.67
CA PHE A 317 -6.71 1.54 12.13
C PHE A 317 -6.52 2.18 13.51
N PHE A 318 -7.10 3.34 13.77
CA PHE A 318 -7.01 3.99 15.09
C PHE A 318 -7.61 3.12 16.20
N MET A 319 -8.73 2.45 15.91
CA MET A 319 -9.35 1.49 16.83
C MET A 319 -8.46 0.25 17.09
N THR A 320 -7.47 -0.04 16.24
CA THR A 320 -6.56 -1.18 16.40
C THR A 320 -5.29 -0.85 17.19
N PHE A 321 -5.10 0.38 17.65
CA PHE A 321 -3.85 0.81 18.30
C PHE A 321 -3.44 0.00 19.54
N GLN A 322 -4.40 -0.66 20.19
CA GLN A 322 -4.16 -1.54 21.34
C GLN A 322 -3.72 -2.95 20.95
N ILE A 323 -3.83 -3.30 19.67
CA ILE A 323 -3.46 -4.61 19.14
C ILE A 323 -2.00 -4.53 18.66
N PRO A 324 -1.13 -5.49 19.03
CA PRO A 324 0.21 -5.60 18.46
C PRO A 324 0.17 -5.65 16.93
N TYR A 325 1.20 -5.09 16.26
CA TYR A 325 1.25 -5.00 14.79
C TYR A 325 0.07 -4.24 14.16
N SER A 326 -0.45 -3.22 14.87
CA SER A 326 -1.56 -2.39 14.38
C SER A 326 -1.26 -1.67 13.05
N ASP A 327 0.01 -1.46 12.72
CA ASP A 327 0.45 -0.93 11.43
C ASP A 327 -0.02 -1.76 10.24
N ARG A 328 -0.22 -3.08 10.41
CA ARG A 328 -0.81 -3.96 9.38
C ARG A 328 -2.24 -3.57 9.02
N TRP A 329 -2.99 -2.97 9.96
CA TRP A 329 -4.33 -2.41 9.69
C TRP A 329 -4.24 -1.03 9.04
N GLY A 330 -3.21 -0.25 9.38
CA GLY A 330 -2.90 1.04 8.76
C GLY A 330 -2.77 0.96 7.25
N LEU A 331 -2.20 -0.14 6.74
CA LEU A 331 -2.02 -0.40 5.30
C LEU A 331 -3.30 -0.29 4.48
N PHE A 332 -4.45 -0.64 5.06
CA PHE A 332 -5.75 -0.52 4.37
C PHE A 332 -6.04 0.92 3.98
N SER A 333 -5.66 1.88 4.83
CA SER A 333 -5.73 3.30 4.49
C SER A 333 -4.55 3.72 3.61
N TRP A 334 -3.33 3.33 3.97
CA TRP A 334 -2.11 3.86 3.37
C TRP A 334 -1.92 3.48 1.90
N ILE A 335 -2.36 2.29 1.49
CA ILE A 335 -2.28 1.84 0.09
C ILE A 335 -3.04 2.76 -0.88
N THR A 336 -4.00 3.55 -0.37
CA THR A 336 -4.78 4.49 -1.19
C THR A 336 -4.17 5.89 -1.28
N ILE A 337 -3.13 6.19 -0.48
CA ILE A 337 -2.47 7.50 -0.48
C ILE A 337 -1.98 7.90 -1.89
N PRO A 338 -1.23 7.05 -2.64
CA PRO A 338 -0.78 7.43 -3.98
C PRO A 338 -1.93 7.75 -4.94
N LEU A 339 -3.07 7.08 -4.79
CA LEU A 339 -4.27 7.32 -5.59
C LEU A 339 -4.92 8.67 -5.27
N LEU A 340 -5.02 9.01 -3.99
CA LEU A 340 -5.53 10.32 -3.55
C LEU A 340 -4.63 11.46 -4.01
N MET A 341 -3.34 11.21 -4.25
CA MET A 341 -2.39 12.20 -4.72
C MET A 341 -2.38 12.41 -6.24
N ILE A 342 -3.09 11.59 -7.04
CA ILE A 342 -3.17 11.74 -8.50
C ILE A 342 -3.51 13.18 -8.94
N PRO A 343 -4.47 13.90 -8.33
CA PRO A 343 -4.80 15.25 -8.76
C PRO A 343 -3.70 16.28 -8.54
N PHE A 344 -2.68 15.97 -7.73
CA PHE A 344 -1.50 16.83 -7.59
C PHE A 344 -0.60 16.80 -8.83
N PHE A 345 -0.66 15.72 -9.61
CA PHE A 345 0.15 15.50 -10.80
C PHE A 345 -0.66 15.51 -12.10
N SER A 346 -1.95 15.83 -12.03
CA SER A 346 -2.83 15.94 -13.20
C SER A 346 -2.79 17.30 -13.87
N ASP A 347 -3.16 17.36 -15.15
CA ASP A 347 -3.36 18.62 -15.84
C ASP A 347 -4.67 19.27 -15.39
N ILE A 348 -4.55 20.37 -14.64
CA ILE A 348 -5.66 21.22 -14.24
C ILE A 348 -5.50 22.53 -14.99
N LYS A 349 -6.46 22.82 -15.88
CA LYS A 349 -6.48 24.07 -16.65
C LYS A 349 -6.47 25.27 -15.70
N ASN A 350 -5.68 26.29 -16.04
CA ASN A 350 -5.70 27.63 -15.44
C ASN A 350 -5.26 27.74 -13.97
N LYS A 351 -4.44 26.82 -13.45
CA LYS A 351 -3.79 26.97 -12.15
C LYS A 351 -2.30 26.62 -12.24
N LYS A 352 -1.43 27.50 -11.72
CA LYS A 352 -0.03 27.15 -11.48
C LYS A 352 0.00 25.96 -10.53
N GLN A 353 0.80 24.96 -10.88
CA GLN A 353 0.99 23.78 -10.04
C GLN A 353 2.42 23.76 -9.55
N TYR A 354 2.59 23.38 -8.28
CA TYR A 354 3.90 23.23 -7.65
C TYR A 354 4.13 21.74 -7.39
N ARG A 355 4.32 20.96 -8.47
CA ARG A 355 4.51 19.50 -8.37
C ARG A 355 5.82 19.16 -7.69
N SER A 356 6.84 19.97 -7.93
CA SER A 356 8.15 19.88 -7.27
C SER A 356 8.06 19.93 -5.74
N ILE A 357 7.20 20.79 -5.18
CA ILE A 357 6.97 20.86 -3.72
C ILE A 357 6.37 19.54 -3.20
N ILE A 358 5.44 18.94 -3.94
CA ILE A 358 4.86 17.64 -3.56
C ILE A 358 5.91 16.53 -3.64
N VAL A 359 6.79 16.55 -4.64
CA VAL A 359 7.91 15.59 -4.74
C VAL A 359 8.87 15.75 -3.55
N LEU A 360 9.24 16.98 -3.19
CA LEU A 360 10.07 17.24 -2.01
C LEU A 360 9.41 16.79 -0.71
N PHE A 361 8.09 17.02 -0.57
CA PHE A 361 7.32 16.54 0.57
C PHE A 361 7.39 15.00 0.70
N PHE A 362 7.20 14.26 -0.40
CA PHE A 362 7.33 12.80 -0.38
C PHE A 362 8.76 12.33 -0.10
N ALA A 363 9.77 12.99 -0.66
CA ALA A 363 11.17 12.72 -0.33
C ALA A 363 11.46 12.95 1.16
N SER A 364 10.91 14.01 1.74
CA SER A 364 11.06 14.32 3.18
C SER A 364 10.40 13.27 4.07
N ILE A 365 9.25 12.72 3.66
CA ILE A 365 8.60 11.61 4.39
C ILE A 365 9.51 10.39 4.40
N TYR A 366 10.07 10.02 3.24
CA TYR A 366 10.99 8.88 3.16
C TYR A 366 12.19 9.06 4.10
N ILE A 367 12.84 10.23 4.03
CA ILE A 367 14.00 10.55 4.88
C ILE A 367 13.62 10.51 6.36
N PHE A 368 12.49 11.12 6.74
CA PHE A 368 12.01 11.12 8.11
C PHE A 368 11.85 9.69 8.64
N PHE A 369 11.13 8.83 7.93
CA PHE A 369 10.93 7.46 8.37
C PHE A 369 12.24 6.69 8.43
N GLN A 370 13.14 6.87 7.46
CA GLN A 370 14.42 6.17 7.45
C GLN A 370 15.32 6.54 8.63
N ILE A 371 15.30 7.80 9.07
CA ILE A 371 16.05 8.25 10.27
C ILE A 371 15.40 7.74 11.56
N THR A 372 14.08 7.66 11.61
CA THR A 372 13.37 7.23 12.83
C THR A 372 13.26 5.71 13.00
N SER A 373 13.45 4.94 11.92
CA SER A 373 13.41 3.47 11.93
C SER A 373 14.79 2.82 12.04
N SER A 374 15.87 3.58 11.81
CA SER A 374 17.25 3.22 12.16
C SER A 374 17.52 3.55 13.62
#